data_AF-A0A212C5I8-F1
#
_entry.id   AF-A0A212C5I8-F1
#
_cell.length_a   1.000
_cell.length_b   1.000
_cell.length_c   1.000
_cell.angle_alpha   90.00
_cell.angle_beta   90.00
_cell.angle_gamma   90.00
#
_symmetry.space_group_name_H-M   'P 1'
#
loop_
_entity.id
_entity.type
_entity.pdbx_description
1 polymer ?
#
loop_
_entity_poly.entity_id
_entity_poly.type
_entity_poly.pdbx_seq_one_letter_code
_entity_poly.pdbx_strand_id
1 'polypeptide(L)'
;MHERVHRTERQFRSLPANQQKLLPQFLLHLDKIRKCVDHNQEILLTIVNDCIHMFENKEYGEDGNGKIMPASTFDMDKLKSTLKQFVRDWSETGKAERDACYQPIIKEILKNFPKEK
;
A
#
# COMPACT_ATOMS: atom_id res chain seq x y z
N MET A 1 -4.16 -7.38 7.18
CA MET A 1 -3.09 -6.63 7.91
C MET A 1 -3.36 -6.52 9.41
N HIS A 2 -4.61 -6.46 9.86
CA HIS A 2 -4.99 -6.46 11.28
C HIS A 2 -4.40 -7.59 12.12
N GLU A 3 -4.29 -8.81 11.57
CA GLU A 3 -3.67 -9.95 12.29
C GLU A 3 -2.25 -9.66 12.78
N ARG A 4 -1.46 -8.91 11.99
CA ARG A 4 -0.09 -8.54 12.40
C ARG A 4 -0.11 -7.57 13.57
N VAL A 5 -1.04 -6.60 13.56
CA VAL A 5 -1.22 -5.64 14.67
C VAL A 5 -1.68 -6.37 15.94
N HIS A 6 -2.63 -7.30 15.83
CA HIS A 6 -3.06 -8.12 16.96
C HIS A 6 -1.94 -8.99 17.54
N ARG A 7 -1.09 -9.57 16.68
CA ARG A 7 0.07 -10.33 17.14
C ARG A 7 1.05 -9.46 17.94
N THR A 8 1.34 -8.25 17.44
CA THR A 8 2.19 -7.28 18.13
C THR A 8 1.60 -6.86 19.48
N GLU A 9 0.30 -6.59 19.53
CA GLU A 9 -0.38 -6.26 20.79
C GLU A 9 -0.30 -7.41 21.80
N ARG A 10 -0.55 -8.65 21.36
CA ARG A 10 -0.47 -9.83 22.24
C ARG A 10 0.93 -10.00 22.82
N GLN A 11 1.96 -9.79 21.98
CA GLN A 11 3.36 -9.83 22.42
C GLN A 11 3.65 -8.73 23.44
N PHE A 12 3.22 -7.49 23.19
CA PHE A 12 3.39 -6.39 24.13
C PHE A 12 2.71 -6.66 25.48
N ARG A 13 1.48 -7.17 25.47
CA ARG A 13 0.73 -7.51 26.68
C ARG A 13 1.34 -8.67 27.46
N SER A 14 2.13 -9.52 26.81
CA SER A 14 2.86 -10.60 27.48
C SER A 14 4.11 -10.14 28.24
N LEU A 15 4.55 -8.89 28.06
CA LEU A 15 5.70 -8.34 28.79
C LEU A 15 5.37 -8.09 30.28
N PRO A 16 6.35 -8.11 31.18
CA PRO A 16 6.17 -7.66 32.56
C PRO A 16 5.61 -6.24 32.68
N ALA A 17 4.77 -5.99 33.68
CA ALA A 17 4.07 -4.71 33.85
C ALA A 17 5.01 -3.51 34.00
N ASN A 18 6.19 -3.68 34.60
CA ASN A 18 7.20 -2.63 34.70
C ASN A 18 7.73 -2.21 33.31
N GLN A 19 7.92 -3.16 32.38
CA GLN A 19 8.36 -2.86 31.02
C GLN A 19 7.24 -2.21 30.20
N GLN A 20 6.00 -2.67 30.35
CA GLN A 20 4.85 -2.04 29.70
C GLN A 20 4.69 -0.57 30.13
N LYS A 21 4.91 -0.26 31.42
CA LYS A 21 4.85 1.10 31.97
C LYS A 21 5.92 2.04 31.39
N LEU A 22 7.03 1.52 30.87
CA LEU A 22 8.02 2.35 30.15
C LEU A 22 7.50 2.87 28.81
N LEU A 23 6.47 2.23 28.24
CA LEU A 23 5.91 2.54 26.93
C LEU A 23 4.39 2.78 27.02
N PRO A 24 3.93 3.79 27.78
CA PRO A 24 2.50 4.00 28.05
C PRO A 24 1.69 4.33 26.79
N GLN A 25 2.34 4.84 25.74
CA GLN A 25 1.70 5.23 24.48
C GLN A 25 1.67 4.12 23.43
N PHE A 26 2.25 2.94 23.71
CA PHE A 26 2.41 1.89 22.70
C PHE A 26 1.08 1.37 22.17
N LEU A 27 0.12 1.08 23.05
CA LEU A 27 -1.20 0.60 22.64
C LEU A 27 -1.97 1.66 21.85
N LEU A 28 -1.89 2.92 22.26
CA LEU A 28 -2.49 4.05 21.53
C LEU A 28 -1.87 4.22 20.13
N HIS A 29 -0.58 3.93 19.98
CA HIS A 29 0.07 3.92 18.67
C HIS A 29 -0.43 2.76 17.80
N LEU A 30 -0.66 1.56 18.36
CA LEU A 30 -1.25 0.45 17.62
C LEU A 30 -2.66 0.78 17.11
N ASP A 31 -3.46 1.52 17.88
CA ASP A 31 -4.78 1.97 17.43
C ASP A 31 -4.71 2.96 16.27
N LYS A 32 -3.70 3.85 16.25
CA LYS A 32 -3.44 4.70 15.07
C LYS A 32 -3.07 3.86 13.85
N ILE A 33 -2.25 2.82 14.02
CA ILE A 33 -1.90 1.89 12.93
C ILE A 33 -3.14 1.19 12.39
N ARG A 34 -4.09 0.77 13.25
CA ARG A 34 -5.36 0.16 12.80
C ARG A 34 -6.15 1.10 11.89
N LYS A 35 -6.29 2.37 12.30
CA LYS A 35 -6.95 3.39 11.47
C LYS A 35 -6.28 3.56 10.11
N CYS A 36 -4.95 3.52 10.06
CA CYS A 36 -4.22 3.55 8.79
C CYS A 36 -4.46 2.29 7.95
N VAL A 37 -4.57 1.12 8.57
CA VAL A 37 -4.93 -0.14 7.87
C VAL A 37 -6.32 -0.05 7.26
N ASP A 38 -7.30 0.47 8.02
CA ASP A 38 -8.68 0.62 7.55
C ASP A 38 -8.75 1.64 6.40
N HIS A 39 -8.10 2.80 6.55
CA HIS A 39 -8.07 3.81 5.50
C HIS A 39 -7.39 3.30 4.21
N ASN A 40 -6.28 2.56 4.32
CA ASN A 40 -5.66 1.95 3.16
C ASN A 40 -6.58 0.89 2.51
N GLN A 41 -7.37 0.17 3.31
CA GLN A 41 -8.35 -0.79 2.79
C GLN A 41 -9.45 -0.10 1.99
N GLU A 42 -9.93 1.08 2.42
CA GLU A 42 -10.90 1.89 1.68
C GLU A 42 -10.37 2.24 0.28
N ILE A 43 -9.14 2.75 0.18
CA ILE A 43 -8.50 3.06 -1.10
C ILE A 43 -8.41 1.82 -2.00
N LEU A 44 -8.02 0.68 -1.44
CA LEU A 44 -7.92 -0.57 -2.21
C LEU A 44 -9.29 -1.05 -2.70
N LEU A 45 -10.36 -0.88 -1.90
CA LEU A 45 -11.71 -1.19 -2.33
C LEU A 45 -12.19 -0.25 -3.44
N THR A 46 -11.84 1.04 -3.39
CA THR A 46 -12.13 1.97 -4.48
C THR A 46 -11.46 1.53 -5.79
N ILE A 47 -10.17 1.15 -5.74
CA ILE A 47 -9.46 0.63 -6.92
C ILE A 47 -10.16 -0.62 -7.49
N VAL A 48 -10.54 -1.56 -6.62
CA VAL A 48 -11.24 -2.79 -7.03
C VAL A 48 -12.60 -2.46 -7.67
N ASN A 49 -13.38 -1.59 -7.04
CA ASN A 49 -14.68 -1.16 -7.55
C ASN A 49 -14.57 -0.54 -8.94
N ASP A 50 -13.62 0.37 -9.13
CA ASP A 50 -13.41 1.02 -10.44
C ASP A 50 -13.01 -0.01 -11.50
N CYS A 51 -12.09 -0.93 -11.19
CA CYS A 51 -11.63 -1.96 -12.12
C CYS A 51 -12.71 -2.99 -12.48
N ILE A 52 -13.63 -3.34 -11.57
CA ILE A 52 -14.73 -4.28 -11.85
C ILE A 52 -15.68 -3.70 -12.91
N HIS A 53 -15.90 -2.38 -12.88
CA HIS A 53 -16.86 -1.71 -13.76
C HIS A 53 -16.24 -1.16 -15.06
N MET A 54 -14.95 -1.40 -15.32
CA MET A 54 -14.31 -1.01 -16.56
C MET A 54 -14.81 -1.83 -17.76
N PHE A 55 -15.12 -1.15 -18.87
CA PHE A 55 -15.56 -1.81 -20.11
C PHE A 55 -14.55 -2.84 -20.61
N GLU A 56 -13.25 -2.54 -20.49
CA GLU A 56 -12.14 -3.42 -20.89
C GLU A 56 -12.13 -4.75 -20.11
N ASN A 57 -12.70 -4.77 -18.90
CA ASN A 57 -12.68 -5.95 -18.02
C ASN A 57 -13.96 -6.80 -18.10
N LYS A 58 -14.89 -6.48 -19.02
CA LYS A 58 -16.16 -7.20 -19.16
C LYS A 58 -16.01 -8.69 -19.47
N GLU A 59 -14.90 -9.09 -20.10
CA GLU A 59 -14.62 -10.49 -20.43
C GLU A 59 -14.28 -11.35 -19.20
N TYR A 60 -13.84 -10.75 -18.09
CA TYR A 60 -13.47 -11.49 -16.86
C TYR A 60 -14.68 -11.85 -15.99
N GLY A 61 -15.86 -11.29 -16.30
CA GLY A 61 -17.14 -11.62 -15.66
C GLY A 61 -17.20 -11.39 -14.14
N GLU A 62 -18.41 -11.44 -13.59
CA GLU A 62 -18.59 -11.69 -12.16
C GLU A 62 -18.65 -13.21 -11.98
N ASP A 63 -17.57 -13.78 -11.46
CA ASP A 63 -17.52 -15.21 -11.15
C ASP A 63 -18.45 -15.47 -9.95
N GLY A 64 -19.74 -15.67 -10.23
CA GLY A 64 -20.82 -15.79 -9.23
C GLY A 64 -20.70 -17.00 -8.28
N ASN A 65 -19.66 -17.81 -8.45
CA ASN A 65 -19.28 -18.96 -7.60
C ASN A 65 -17.88 -18.81 -6.97
N GLY A 66 -17.27 -17.63 -7.04
CA GLY A 66 -15.93 -17.36 -6.52
C GLY A 66 -15.85 -17.61 -5.01
N LYS A 67 -15.10 -18.64 -4.59
CA LYS A 67 -14.81 -18.88 -3.18
C LYS A 67 -13.98 -17.74 -2.64
N ILE A 68 -14.43 -17.10 -1.56
CA ILE A 68 -13.61 -16.14 -0.80
C ILE A 68 -12.49 -16.92 -0.12
N MET A 69 -11.29 -16.86 -0.70
CA MET A 69 -10.10 -17.51 -0.19
C MET A 69 -9.16 -16.46 0.44
N PRO A 70 -8.47 -16.77 1.55
CA PRO A 70 -7.41 -15.92 2.05
C PRO A 70 -6.31 -15.76 1.00
N ALA A 71 -5.90 -14.52 0.73
CA ALA A 71 -4.80 -14.23 -0.19
C ALA A 71 -3.48 -14.82 0.33
N SER A 72 -2.58 -15.18 -0.59
CA SER A 72 -1.27 -15.71 -0.23
C SER A 72 -0.37 -14.64 0.40
N THR A 73 0.62 -15.06 1.19
CA THR A 73 1.62 -14.13 1.74
C THR A 73 2.35 -13.37 0.64
N PHE A 74 2.61 -14.03 -0.50
CA PHE A 74 3.27 -13.43 -1.66
C PHE A 74 2.44 -12.28 -2.26
N ASP A 75 1.12 -12.48 -2.40
CA ASP A 75 0.21 -11.43 -2.90
C ASP A 75 0.11 -10.27 -1.90
N MET A 76 0.10 -10.56 -0.61
CA MET A 76 0.12 -9.53 0.43
C MET A 76 1.40 -8.70 0.42
N ASP A 77 2.54 -9.27 0.03
CA ASP A 77 3.79 -8.54 -0.13
C ASP A 77 3.79 -7.67 -1.39
N LYS A 78 3.20 -8.15 -2.50
CA LYS A 78 2.95 -7.33 -3.68
C LYS A 78 2.06 -6.13 -3.37
N LEU A 79 0.96 -6.34 -2.64
CA LEU A 79 0.04 -5.27 -2.23
C LEU A 79 0.77 -4.16 -1.45
N LYS A 80 1.64 -4.53 -0.50
CA LYS A 80 2.46 -3.56 0.23
C LYS A 80 3.41 -2.78 -0.68
N SER A 81 4.01 -3.45 -1.67
CA SER A 81 4.87 -2.79 -2.66
C SER A 81 4.06 -1.84 -3.55
N THR A 82 2.86 -2.24 -3.98
CA THR A 82 1.94 -1.37 -4.74
C THR A 82 1.62 -0.09 -3.98
N LEU A 83 1.30 -0.17 -2.68
CA LEU A 83 1.06 1.04 -1.86
C LEU A 83 2.27 1.97 -1.81
N LYS A 84 3.50 1.43 -1.77
CA LYS A 84 4.72 2.24 -1.82
C LYS A 84 4.94 2.88 -3.20
N GLN A 85 4.52 2.21 -4.25
CA GLN A 85 4.63 2.73 -5.62
C GLN A 85 3.83 4.02 -5.82
N PHE A 86 2.68 4.17 -5.13
CA PHE A 86 1.94 5.45 -5.11
C PHE A 86 2.79 6.61 -4.59
N VAL A 87 3.61 6.39 -3.56
CA VAL A 87 4.52 7.42 -3.04
C VAL A 87 5.54 7.81 -4.10
N ARG A 88 6.20 6.81 -4.69
CA ARG A 88 7.24 7.03 -5.70
C ARG A 88 6.69 7.77 -6.92
N ASP A 89 5.59 7.31 -7.49
CA ASP A 89 5.14 7.80 -8.79
C ASP A 89 4.18 8.99 -8.72
N TRP A 90 3.34 9.06 -7.68
CA TRP A 90 2.18 9.96 -7.66
C TRP A 90 2.08 10.87 -6.43
N SER A 91 3.04 10.80 -5.50
CA SER A 91 3.08 11.70 -4.34
C SER A 91 4.19 12.75 -4.47
N GLU A 92 4.01 13.91 -3.84
CA GLU A 92 5.07 14.91 -3.72
C GLU A 92 6.28 14.37 -2.94
N THR A 93 6.04 13.52 -1.93
CA THR A 93 7.11 12.88 -1.14
C THR A 93 8.08 12.07 -2.01
N GLY A 94 7.61 11.49 -3.12
CA GLY A 94 8.45 10.75 -4.07
C GLY A 94 9.20 11.62 -5.08
N LYS A 95 9.03 12.95 -5.08
CA LYS A 95 9.61 13.85 -6.08
C LYS A 95 11.12 13.71 -6.20
N ALA A 96 11.85 13.68 -5.09
CA ALA A 96 13.31 13.56 -5.10
C ALA A 96 13.78 12.25 -5.77
N GLU A 97 13.04 11.15 -5.55
CA GLU A 97 13.33 9.85 -6.15
C GLU A 97 13.01 9.85 -7.66
N ARG A 98 11.88 10.46 -8.06
CA ARG A 98 11.56 10.68 -9.48
C ARG A 98 12.59 11.58 -10.16
N ASP A 99 13.08 12.60 -9.47
CA ASP A 99 14.08 13.50 -10.04
C ASP A 99 15.41 12.77 -10.24
N ALA A 100 15.78 11.87 -9.34
CA ALA A 100 16.97 11.02 -9.49
C ALA A 100 16.82 9.96 -10.60
N CYS A 101 15.64 9.35 -10.77
CA CYS A 101 15.44 8.25 -11.72
C CYS A 101 14.92 8.70 -13.10
N TYR A 102 13.89 9.54 -13.15
CA TYR A 102 13.17 9.88 -14.37
C TYR A 102 13.81 11.04 -15.12
N GLN A 103 14.40 12.03 -14.43
CA GLN A 103 15.01 13.18 -15.10
C GLN A 103 16.18 12.81 -16.02
N PRO A 104 17.11 11.90 -15.65
CA PRO A 104 18.16 11.47 -16.58
C PRO A 104 17.59 10.87 -17.87
N ILE A 105 16.54 10.04 -17.76
CA ILE A 105 15.88 9.40 -18.91
C ILE A 105 15.21 10.47 -19.79
N ILE A 106 14.44 11.37 -19.19
CA ILE A 106 13.74 12.45 -19.90
C ILE A 106 14.73 13.37 -20.61
N LYS A 107 15.85 13.72 -19.96
CA LYS A 107 16.90 14.56 -20.55
C LYS A 107 17.52 13.92 -21.79
N GLU A 108 17.81 12.62 -21.75
CA GLU A 108 18.33 11.91 -22.92
C GLU A 108 17.29 11.83 -24.05
N ILE A 109 16.00 11.65 -23.73
CA ILE A 109 14.94 11.71 -24.75
C ILE A 109 14.90 13.09 -25.42
N LEU A 110 14.89 14.18 -24.64
CA LEU A 110 14.83 15.54 -25.18
C LEU A 110 16.08 15.93 -25.98
N LYS A 111 17.24 15.40 -25.59
CA LYS A 111 18.51 15.59 -26.30
C LYS A 111 18.52 14.91 -27.67
N ASN A 112 17.97 13.70 -27.77
CA ASN A 112 17.96 12.93 -29.02
C ASN A 112 16.77 13.27 -29.92
N PHE A 113 15.66 13.74 -29.34
CA PHE A 113 14.43 14.10 -30.05
C PHE A 113 13.98 15.53 -29.67
N PRO A 114 14.71 16.57 -30.12
CA PRO A 114 14.34 17.95 -29.86
C PRO A 114 13.01 18.29 -30.55
N LYS A 115 12.21 19.17 -29.91
CA LYS A 115 10.86 19.53 -30.38
C LYS A 115 10.86 20.36 -31.67
N GLU A 116 11.96 21.00 -32.01
CA GLU A 116 12.10 21.81 -33.22
C GLU A 116 13.08 21.13 -34.19
N LYS A 117 12.58 20.84 -35.39
CA LYS A 117 13.34 20.58 -36.61
C LYS A 117 12.92 21.59 -37.65
#